data_AF-A0A9E3LJJ3-F1
#
_entry.id   AF-A0A9E3LJJ3-F1
#
_cell.length_a   1.000
_cell.length_b   1.000
_cell.length_c   1.000
_cell.angle_alpha   90.00
_cell.angle_beta   90.00
_cell.angle_gamma   90.00
#
_symmetry.space_group_name_H-M   'P 1'
#
loop_
_entity.id
_entity.type
_entity.pdbx_description
1 polymer ?
#
loop_
_entity_poly.entity_id
_entity_poly.type
_entity_poly.pdbx_seq_one_letter_code
_entity_poly.pdbx_strand_id
1 'polypeptide(L)'
;MHQTRSVRAGLTAAAVAAVIAAPSLGAPALAQAGPGADCVDGRAGIYPCDHVDMDSFLPLPVLGLGNGNDIWGWTDPETGKEYALMGSSLATGFVDVTDPADPVLIGYLPSEVPGVFLLWRDIKVADDFAYIVSEIDGHGMQVFDLTKLRDATGSPPTIFSADAVYTGGPEGEEGLGHVHNVFVNEETDIAYPVGSNTCINGGDDPENGGLHMVDVSDPRNPTFLGCALVPAPTDPEAPNNNYSHDVQCVVYRGPDPDHQGSEICFGSNEDAVVIYDVTVPTAPEILSVTGYDTAAYTHQGWLNADQSVFVFGDELDELDGTVGNTTTYTMDVSDLDAPSAPKAFTHDSTAIDHNLYLTDGFMYQSNYAAGLRIFDLATSSLVDAELTEVAFFDVFPAGDPTEFVGTWSNYAFFDSDTVVVSTILSQESGLFVLDPNLTKVSIGDAAATEGDGGTTPMTFEVVLEEATDDPVTVAFQTADGTAVAGEDYEEASGTVTIGPGETVAEITVQVLGDTVEEGAETFTVTLSDPQKGLLGDAEATGTIRDAQSDAAPGGAGDGDGAVREPAPPLPATGGGLLWVTLGGVLLAATGGLRRRRR
;
A
#
# COMPACT_ATOMS: atom_id res chain seq x y z
N MET A 1 47.59 1.18 -0.94
CA MET A 1 46.28 1.84 -0.72
C MET A 1 45.17 0.82 -0.42
N HIS A 2 45.50 -0.43 -0.08
CA HIS A 2 44.58 -1.43 0.42
C HIS A 2 45.03 -1.84 1.83
N GLN A 3 44.24 -1.47 2.83
CA GLN A 3 44.16 -2.07 4.15
C GLN A 3 42.80 -1.65 4.72
N THR A 4 42.10 -2.62 5.32
CA THR A 4 40.83 -2.53 6.08
C THR A 4 39.54 -2.29 5.29
N ARG A 5 38.99 -3.35 4.70
CA ARG A 5 37.55 -3.50 4.38
C ARG A 5 36.78 -4.33 5.42
N SER A 6 37.43 -4.88 6.45
CA SER A 6 36.76 -5.60 7.56
C SER A 6 36.21 -4.68 8.67
N VAL A 7 35.64 -3.53 8.28
CA VAL A 7 35.05 -2.55 9.22
C VAL A 7 33.56 -2.31 8.89
N ARG A 8 32.96 -3.03 7.93
CA ARG A 8 31.55 -2.83 7.57
C ARG A 8 30.54 -3.48 8.54
N ALA A 9 30.87 -4.60 9.18
CA ALA A 9 30.04 -5.20 10.27
C ALA A 9 30.20 -4.52 11.65
N GLY A 10 30.70 -3.28 11.69
CA GLY A 10 30.97 -2.54 12.94
C GLY A 10 30.27 -1.19 13.02
N LEU A 11 29.38 -0.89 12.06
CA LEU A 11 28.43 0.21 12.17
C LEU A 11 27.09 -0.23 12.77
N THR A 12 26.98 -1.45 13.31
CA THR A 12 25.89 -1.82 14.22
C THR A 12 26.09 -1.07 15.56
N ALA A 13 25.04 -0.38 16.02
CA ALA A 13 24.93 0.37 17.29
C ALA A 13 25.75 1.67 17.52
N ALA A 14 26.80 2.00 16.75
CA ALA A 14 27.68 3.14 17.09
C ALA A 14 27.22 4.52 16.56
N ALA A 15 26.39 4.59 15.51
CA ALA A 15 25.95 5.87 14.92
C ALA A 15 24.72 6.50 15.61
N VAL A 16 23.99 5.77 16.47
CA VAL A 16 22.82 6.27 17.21
C VAL A 16 22.98 6.13 18.73
N ALA A 17 24.20 6.30 19.25
CA ALA A 17 24.47 6.37 20.68
C ALA A 17 24.27 7.79 21.24
N ALA A 18 23.09 8.37 21.06
CA ALA A 18 22.65 9.52 21.86
C ALA A 18 21.99 9.00 23.14
N VAL A 19 22.70 9.11 24.26
CA VAL A 19 22.23 8.74 25.61
C VAL A 19 20.96 9.52 25.96
N ILE A 20 19.81 8.84 25.97
CA ILE A 20 18.58 9.36 26.58
C ILE A 20 18.27 8.54 27.83
N ALA A 21 18.16 9.24 28.96
CA ALA A 21 17.85 8.64 30.25
C ALA A 21 16.46 7.97 30.22
N ALA A 22 16.37 6.77 30.79
CA ALA A 22 15.12 6.03 30.94
C ALA A 22 14.02 6.93 31.56
N PRO A 23 12.90 7.16 30.87
CA PRO A 23 11.69 7.56 31.56
C PRO A 23 11.29 6.38 32.45
N SER A 24 11.12 6.63 33.75
CA SER A 24 10.31 5.70 34.55
C SER A 24 8.94 5.58 33.87
N LEU A 25 8.37 4.37 33.78
CA LEU A 25 6.95 4.15 33.48
C LEU A 25 6.12 4.97 34.48
N GLY A 26 5.90 6.24 34.16
CA GLY A 26 5.05 7.14 34.90
C GLY A 26 3.61 6.79 34.57
N ALA A 27 2.71 6.99 35.52
CA ALA A 27 1.28 6.84 35.26
C ALA A 27 0.92 7.65 34.01
N PRO A 28 0.21 7.06 33.02
CA PRO A 28 -0.19 7.80 31.84
C PRO A 28 -0.99 9.00 32.32
N ALA A 29 -0.56 10.21 31.95
CA ALA A 29 -1.50 11.32 31.91
C ALA A 29 -2.67 10.85 31.04
N LEU A 30 -3.91 11.21 31.38
CA LEU A 30 -5.04 11.02 30.46
C LEU A 30 -4.68 11.80 29.19
N ALA A 31 -4.16 11.08 28.23
CA ALA A 31 -3.52 11.61 27.06
C ALA A 31 -4.42 11.25 25.90
N GLN A 32 -5.19 12.24 25.50
CA GLN A 32 -6.05 12.17 24.35
C GLN A 32 -5.19 12.32 23.10
N ALA A 33 -5.57 11.64 22.01
CA ALA A 33 -4.98 11.88 20.70
C ALA A 33 -5.01 13.38 20.36
N GLY A 34 -3.98 13.85 19.66
CA GLY A 34 -4.00 15.19 19.06
C GLY A 34 -5.13 15.28 18.03
N PRO A 35 -5.73 16.47 17.84
CA PRO A 35 -6.79 16.63 16.84
C PRO A 35 -6.24 16.37 15.43
N GLY A 36 -7.04 15.73 14.59
CA GLY A 36 -6.78 15.62 13.16
C GLY A 36 -6.77 16.97 12.42
N ALA A 37 -6.34 16.93 11.17
CA ALA A 37 -6.32 18.05 10.24
C ALA A 37 -6.47 17.55 8.79
N ASP A 38 -7.42 18.14 8.07
CA ASP A 38 -7.52 17.98 6.62
C ASP A 38 -6.32 18.62 5.92
N CYS A 39 -5.90 18.00 4.81
CA CYS A 39 -4.93 18.50 3.88
C CYS A 39 -5.57 19.55 2.97
N VAL A 40 -5.34 20.82 3.31
CA VAL A 40 -5.87 21.96 2.55
C VAL A 40 -4.71 22.87 2.15
N ASP A 41 -4.66 23.22 0.87
CA ASP A 41 -3.59 24.06 0.29
C ASP A 41 -2.17 23.51 0.59
N GLY A 42 -2.02 22.18 0.54
CA GLY A 42 -0.76 21.47 0.74
C GLY A 42 -0.31 21.34 2.20
N ARG A 43 -1.23 21.52 3.17
CA ARG A 43 -0.93 21.37 4.60
C ARG A 43 -2.06 20.76 5.42
N ALA A 44 -1.69 19.85 6.32
CA ALA A 44 -2.50 19.34 7.41
C ALA A 44 -1.92 19.86 8.73
N GLY A 45 -2.45 20.97 9.23
CA GLY A 45 -1.87 21.66 10.38
C GLY A 45 -0.48 22.24 10.04
N ILE A 46 0.58 21.65 10.59
CA ILE A 46 1.97 22.05 10.30
C ILE A 46 2.65 21.16 9.24
N TYR A 47 2.06 20.00 8.96
CA TYR A 47 2.63 18.96 8.12
C TYR A 47 2.35 19.26 6.64
N PRO A 48 3.36 19.31 5.77
CA PRO A 48 3.15 19.27 4.33
C PRO A 48 2.42 17.98 3.94
N CYS A 49 1.47 18.10 3.03
CA CYS A 49 0.71 16.95 2.55
C CYS A 49 0.22 17.21 1.13
N ASP A 50 -0.16 16.15 0.45
CA ASP A 50 -0.95 16.19 -0.78
C ASP A 50 -1.86 14.96 -0.80
N HIS A 51 -3.16 15.18 -0.95
CA HIS A 51 -4.20 14.14 -0.94
C HIS A 51 -4.25 13.20 0.29
N VAL A 52 -3.52 13.48 1.37
CA VAL A 52 -3.55 12.68 2.61
C VAL A 52 -3.92 13.55 3.80
N ASP A 53 -5.02 13.23 4.46
CA ASP A 53 -5.44 13.87 5.70
C ASP A 53 -4.82 13.17 6.91
N MET A 54 -4.80 13.85 8.05
CA MET A 54 -4.44 13.25 9.33
C MET A 54 -5.68 13.19 10.21
N ASP A 55 -6.19 11.99 10.49
CA ASP A 55 -7.33 11.82 11.39
C ASP A 55 -6.95 12.06 12.84
N SER A 56 -5.77 11.57 13.24
CA SER A 56 -5.28 11.74 14.60
C SER A 56 -3.77 11.46 14.74
N PHE A 57 -3.24 11.83 15.90
CA PHE A 57 -1.84 11.59 16.26
C PHE A 57 -1.72 11.22 17.75
N LEU A 58 -1.06 10.10 18.05
CA LEU A 58 -0.71 9.69 19.42
C LEU A 58 0.80 9.86 19.65
N PRO A 59 1.22 10.89 20.41
CA PRO A 59 2.64 11.11 20.66
C PRO A 59 3.26 10.02 21.54
N LEU A 60 4.55 9.68 21.34
CA LEU A 60 5.25 8.63 22.09
C LEU A 60 5.13 8.72 23.63
N PRO A 61 5.13 9.91 24.27
CA PRO A 61 4.87 10.03 25.70
C PRO A 61 3.49 9.51 26.15
N VAL A 62 2.49 9.54 25.26
CA VAL A 62 1.14 9.00 25.47
C VAL A 62 1.16 7.48 25.38
N LEU A 63 1.88 6.98 24.38
CA LEU A 63 2.12 5.56 24.19
C LEU A 63 3.00 4.99 25.32
N GLY A 64 3.81 5.78 26.02
CA GLY A 64 4.65 5.28 27.12
C GLY A 64 5.75 4.30 26.65
N LEU A 65 6.13 4.41 25.38
CA LEU A 65 6.84 3.38 24.63
C LEU A 65 8.35 3.65 24.44
N GLY A 66 8.87 4.84 24.75
CA GLY A 66 10.27 5.18 24.43
C GLY A 66 10.38 5.72 23.02
N ASN A 67 11.32 5.23 22.20
CA ASN A 67 11.40 5.55 20.76
C ASN A 67 10.51 4.59 19.96
N GLY A 68 9.81 5.05 18.93
CA GLY A 68 9.05 4.20 18.02
C GLY A 68 9.95 3.47 17.02
N ASN A 69 9.50 2.32 16.55
CA ASN A 69 10.11 1.55 15.45
C ASN A 69 9.00 0.91 14.61
N ASP A 70 9.15 -0.33 14.15
CA ASP A 70 8.24 -1.02 13.25
C ASP A 70 6.76 -0.93 13.65
N ILE A 71 5.89 -1.03 12.64
CA ILE A 71 4.44 -1.03 12.81
C ILE A 71 3.79 -2.08 11.93
N TRP A 72 2.79 -2.75 12.50
CA TRP A 72 1.92 -3.65 11.77
C TRP A 72 0.46 -3.41 12.17
N GLY A 73 -0.46 -4.12 11.52
CA GLY A 73 -1.88 -4.05 11.82
C GLY A 73 -2.54 -5.41 11.97
N TRP A 74 -3.70 -5.41 12.62
CA TRP A 74 -4.58 -6.57 12.70
C TRP A 74 -6.03 -6.12 12.69
N THR A 75 -6.81 -6.66 11.75
CA THR A 75 -8.26 -6.55 11.74
C THR A 75 -8.85 -7.78 12.38
N ASP A 76 -9.53 -7.58 13.51
CA ASP A 76 -10.19 -8.65 14.23
C ASP A 76 -11.31 -9.27 13.37
N PRO A 77 -11.19 -10.54 12.94
CA PRO A 77 -12.17 -11.15 12.05
C PRO A 77 -13.54 -11.37 12.70
N GLU A 78 -13.65 -11.30 14.04
CA GLU A 78 -14.92 -11.46 14.76
C GLU A 78 -15.64 -10.12 14.96
N THR A 79 -14.91 -9.05 15.26
CA THR A 79 -15.51 -7.76 15.63
C THR A 79 -15.42 -6.70 14.54
N GLY A 80 -14.54 -6.87 13.56
CA GLY A 80 -14.22 -5.87 12.54
C GLY A 80 -13.42 -4.68 13.08
N LYS A 81 -12.89 -4.78 14.30
CA LYS A 81 -12.03 -3.76 14.88
C LYS A 81 -10.64 -3.82 14.28
N GLU A 82 -10.04 -2.66 14.10
CA GLU A 82 -8.71 -2.50 13.54
C GLU A 82 -7.74 -2.06 14.63
N TYR A 83 -6.59 -2.72 14.69
CA TYR A 83 -5.59 -2.47 15.72
C TYR A 83 -4.23 -2.21 15.09
N ALA A 84 -3.62 -1.08 15.42
CA ALA A 84 -2.21 -0.83 15.16
C ALA A 84 -1.35 -1.48 16.23
N LEU A 85 -0.35 -2.25 15.80
CA LEU A 85 0.67 -2.89 16.62
C LEU A 85 1.98 -2.11 16.42
N MET A 86 2.27 -1.17 17.32
CA MET A 86 3.44 -0.31 17.20
C MET A 86 4.54 -0.82 18.11
N GLY A 87 5.68 -1.18 17.52
CA GLY A 87 6.88 -1.50 18.25
C GLY A 87 7.55 -0.25 18.81
N SER A 88 8.36 -0.46 19.85
CA SER A 88 9.13 0.62 20.46
C SER A 88 10.37 0.13 21.19
N SER A 89 11.14 1.04 21.79
CA SER A 89 12.32 0.65 22.55
C SER A 89 12.06 -0.07 23.89
N LEU A 90 10.80 -0.19 24.31
CA LEU A 90 10.40 -0.81 25.58
C LEU A 90 9.45 -2.00 25.44
N ALA A 91 8.53 -1.93 24.49
CA ALA A 91 7.39 -2.83 24.39
C ALA A 91 6.77 -2.77 22.99
N THR A 92 5.79 -3.63 22.73
CA THR A 92 4.83 -3.44 21.65
C THR A 92 3.56 -2.84 22.24
N GLY A 93 3.09 -1.73 21.68
CA GLY A 93 1.81 -1.10 22.02
C GLY A 93 0.70 -1.53 21.07
N PHE A 94 -0.49 -1.76 21.63
CA PHE A 94 -1.69 -2.12 20.86
C PHE A 94 -2.68 -0.96 20.91
N VAL A 95 -2.99 -0.35 19.78
CA VAL A 95 -3.89 0.80 19.67
C VAL A 95 -5.08 0.41 18.81
N ASP A 96 -6.29 0.51 19.35
CA ASP A 96 -7.54 0.37 18.59
C ASP A 96 -7.71 1.64 17.75
N VAL A 97 -7.71 1.47 16.42
CA VAL A 97 -7.83 2.54 15.42
C VAL A 97 -9.13 2.44 14.63
N THR A 98 -10.09 1.63 15.10
CA THR A 98 -11.40 1.45 14.45
C THR A 98 -12.16 2.77 14.27
N ASP A 99 -11.97 3.71 15.20
CA ASP A 99 -12.35 5.11 15.03
C ASP A 99 -11.05 5.90 14.85
N PRO A 100 -10.63 6.19 13.60
CA PRO A 100 -9.31 6.77 13.34
C PRO A 100 -9.16 8.18 13.92
N ALA A 101 -10.28 8.87 14.19
CA ALA A 101 -10.29 10.18 14.83
C ALA A 101 -10.15 10.14 16.37
N ASP A 102 -10.41 9.00 17.01
CA ASP A 102 -10.27 8.80 18.47
C ASP A 102 -9.60 7.45 18.81
N PRO A 103 -8.34 7.24 18.41
CA PRO A 103 -7.64 5.98 18.65
C PRO A 103 -7.37 5.75 20.14
N VAL A 104 -7.48 4.50 20.57
CA VAL A 104 -7.41 4.11 21.98
C VAL A 104 -6.29 3.12 22.23
N LEU A 105 -5.33 3.50 23.09
CA LEU A 105 -4.28 2.60 23.55
C LEU A 105 -4.85 1.52 24.48
N ILE A 106 -4.92 0.29 23.99
CA ILE A 106 -5.50 -0.87 24.66
C ILE A 106 -4.57 -1.45 25.71
N GLY A 107 -3.27 -1.51 25.39
CA GLY A 107 -2.27 -2.08 26.28
C GLY A 107 -0.91 -2.29 25.64
N TYR A 108 -0.06 -3.02 26.35
CA TYR A 108 1.33 -3.27 25.99
C TYR A 108 1.70 -4.72 26.18
N LEU A 109 2.55 -5.24 25.29
CA LEU A 109 3.36 -6.42 25.54
C LEU A 109 4.80 -5.96 25.85
N PRO A 110 5.27 -6.07 27.11
CA PRO A 110 6.65 -5.75 27.44
C PRO A 110 7.64 -6.68 26.74
N SER A 111 8.83 -6.14 26.45
CA SER A 111 9.99 -6.92 25.99
C SER A 111 10.21 -8.16 26.87
N GLU A 112 10.55 -9.29 26.23
CA GLU A 112 10.85 -10.54 26.93
C GLU A 112 12.02 -10.40 27.91
N VAL A 113 12.94 -9.47 27.63
CA VAL A 113 14.07 -9.15 28.49
C VAL A 113 13.80 -7.81 29.18
N PRO A 114 13.25 -7.81 30.40
CA PRO A 114 12.73 -6.58 31.01
C PRO A 114 13.85 -5.63 31.40
N GLY A 115 13.66 -4.33 31.14
CA GLY A 115 14.57 -3.26 31.56
C GLY A 115 15.78 -3.06 30.64
N VAL A 116 15.86 -3.78 29.53
CA VAL A 116 16.79 -3.50 28.42
C VAL A 116 16.09 -2.60 27.41
N PHE A 117 16.78 -1.55 26.98
CA PHE A 117 16.29 -0.58 26.00
C PHE A 117 17.08 -0.77 24.71
N LEU A 118 16.39 -1.10 23.62
CA LEU A 118 17.00 -1.27 22.29
C LEU A 118 16.01 -0.75 21.24
N LEU A 119 16.52 -0.06 20.22
CA LEU A 119 15.70 0.61 19.21
C LEU A 119 14.93 -0.34 18.30
N TRP A 120 15.42 -1.57 18.05
CA TRP A 120 14.86 -2.48 17.05
C TRP A 120 13.92 -3.50 17.64
N ARG A 121 12.73 -3.55 17.03
CA ARG A 121 11.67 -4.51 17.25
C ARG A 121 10.93 -4.60 15.91
N ASP A 122 10.56 -5.81 15.52
CA ASP A 122 9.77 -6.04 14.30
C ASP A 122 8.58 -6.94 14.64
N ILE A 123 7.47 -6.71 13.94
CA ILE A 123 6.18 -7.34 14.22
C ILE A 123 5.57 -7.82 12.91
N LYS A 124 5.11 -9.07 12.91
CA LYS A 124 4.18 -9.56 11.88
C LYS A 124 3.03 -10.31 12.52
N VAL A 125 1.92 -10.35 11.80
CA VAL A 125 0.70 -11.03 12.23
C VAL A 125 0.36 -12.13 11.23
N ALA A 126 -0.06 -13.28 11.76
CA ALA A 126 -0.71 -14.32 10.99
C ALA A 126 -1.93 -14.83 11.77
N ASP A 127 -3.08 -14.89 11.11
CA ASP A 127 -4.38 -15.12 11.74
C ASP A 127 -4.63 -14.16 12.93
N ASP A 128 -4.78 -14.70 14.14
CA ASP A 128 -5.02 -13.96 15.38
C ASP A 128 -3.76 -13.86 16.27
N PHE A 129 -2.56 -14.09 15.71
CA PHE A 129 -1.31 -14.07 16.48
C PHE A 129 -0.28 -13.09 15.93
N ALA A 130 0.33 -12.32 16.84
CA ALA A 130 1.49 -11.49 16.56
C ALA A 130 2.79 -12.22 16.92
N TYR A 131 3.77 -12.14 16.02
CA TYR A 131 5.13 -12.63 16.16
C TYR A 131 6.06 -11.43 16.28
N ILE A 132 6.73 -11.31 17.42
CA ILE A 132 7.43 -10.08 17.82
C ILE A 132 8.87 -10.43 18.16
N VAL A 133 9.80 -9.78 17.46
CA VAL A 133 11.24 -10.03 17.57
C VAL A 133 12.00 -8.77 17.99
N SER A 134 13.26 -8.94 18.42
CA SER A 134 14.12 -7.83 18.81
C SER A 134 15.59 -8.26 18.79
N GLU A 135 16.48 -7.32 18.53
CA GLU A 135 17.93 -7.54 18.62
C GLU A 135 18.45 -7.64 20.08
N ILE A 136 17.56 -7.66 21.07
CA ILE A 136 17.97 -7.85 22.45
C ILE A 136 18.39 -9.31 22.65
N ASP A 137 19.65 -9.53 23.06
CA ASP A 137 20.15 -10.86 23.43
C ASP A 137 19.22 -11.59 24.42
N GLY A 138 18.73 -12.76 23.99
CA GLY A 138 17.85 -13.62 24.77
C GLY A 138 16.36 -13.25 24.69
N HIS A 139 15.98 -12.33 23.80
CA HIS A 139 14.57 -12.01 23.52
C HIS A 139 13.86 -13.14 22.78
N GLY A 140 14.53 -13.74 21.79
CA GLY A 140 13.91 -14.70 20.88
C GLY A 140 12.73 -14.09 20.12
N MET A 141 11.74 -14.91 19.79
CA MET A 141 10.49 -14.50 19.16
C MET A 141 9.30 -14.69 20.12
N GLN A 142 8.70 -13.59 20.58
CA GLN A 142 7.47 -13.64 21.37
C GLN A 142 6.28 -13.92 20.45
N VAL A 143 5.35 -14.76 20.91
CA VAL A 143 4.07 -15.01 20.24
C VAL A 143 2.93 -14.53 21.14
N PHE A 144 2.04 -13.70 20.61
CA PHE A 144 0.95 -13.09 21.36
C PHE A 144 -0.40 -13.30 20.68
N ASP A 145 -1.37 -13.83 21.42
CA ASP A 145 -2.77 -13.99 20.98
C ASP A 145 -3.51 -12.64 21.02
N LEU A 146 -3.79 -12.09 19.83
CA LEU A 146 -4.43 -10.79 19.63
C LEU A 146 -5.89 -10.78 20.04
N THR A 147 -6.55 -11.93 20.14
CA THR A 147 -7.96 -12.00 20.60
C THR A 147 -8.11 -11.49 22.04
N LYS A 148 -7.03 -11.47 22.84
CA LYS A 148 -7.00 -10.89 24.18
C LYS A 148 -7.26 -9.38 24.20
N LEU A 149 -7.07 -8.69 23.08
CA LEU A 149 -7.37 -7.26 22.96
C LEU A 149 -8.88 -6.98 23.06
N ARG A 150 -9.74 -7.95 22.70
CA ARG A 150 -11.22 -7.83 22.76
C ARG A 150 -11.74 -7.54 24.17
N ASP A 151 -11.08 -8.08 25.19
CA ASP A 151 -11.49 -7.96 26.59
C ASP A 151 -10.97 -6.70 27.28
N ALA A 152 -10.02 -5.98 26.66
CA ALA A 152 -9.36 -4.82 27.24
C ALA A 152 -10.03 -3.51 26.80
N THR A 153 -10.16 -2.56 27.74
CA THR A 153 -10.84 -1.27 27.49
C THR A 153 -9.87 -0.10 27.34
N GLY A 154 -8.56 -0.32 27.43
CA GLY A 154 -7.54 0.74 27.41
C GLY A 154 -7.55 1.71 28.61
N SER A 155 -8.35 1.44 29.65
CA SER A 155 -8.53 2.37 30.79
C SER A 155 -8.50 1.65 32.15
N PRO A 156 -7.31 1.53 32.80
CA PRO A 156 -6.00 1.86 32.26
C PRO A 156 -5.54 0.87 31.15
N PRO A 157 -4.53 1.21 30.34
CA PRO A 157 -3.95 0.27 29.39
C PRO A 157 -3.50 -1.02 30.08
N THR A 158 -3.80 -2.16 29.45
CA THR A 158 -3.50 -3.49 30.01
C THR A 158 -2.02 -3.84 29.80
N ILE A 159 -1.37 -4.45 30.79
CA ILE A 159 -0.04 -5.04 30.61
C ILE A 159 -0.24 -6.52 30.34
N PHE A 160 0.08 -6.95 29.13
CA PHE A 160 -0.03 -8.33 28.66
C PHE A 160 1.26 -9.12 28.90
N SER A 161 1.18 -10.42 28.64
CA SER A 161 2.31 -11.34 28.58
C SER A 161 2.19 -12.19 27.32
N ALA A 162 3.32 -12.58 26.74
CA ALA A 162 3.35 -13.47 25.58
C ALA A 162 2.71 -14.83 25.91
N ASP A 163 2.10 -15.45 24.92
CA ASP A 163 1.56 -16.81 25.00
C ASP A 163 2.66 -17.87 24.86
N ALA A 164 3.69 -17.56 24.07
CA ALA A 164 4.88 -18.37 23.91
C ALA A 164 6.09 -17.48 23.63
N VAL A 165 7.29 -18.03 23.85
CA VAL A 165 8.56 -17.42 23.47
C VAL A 165 9.37 -18.51 22.79
N TYR A 166 9.63 -18.34 21.50
CA TYR A 166 10.43 -19.26 20.71
C TYR A 166 11.90 -18.88 20.79
N THR A 167 12.73 -19.86 21.17
CA THR A 167 14.20 -19.78 21.26
C THR A 167 14.87 -21.00 20.62
N GLY A 168 14.17 -21.68 19.70
CA GLY A 168 14.69 -22.86 19.01
C GLY A 168 15.80 -22.51 18.02
N GLY A 169 16.44 -23.53 17.43
CA GLY A 169 17.49 -23.33 16.44
C GLY A 169 18.19 -24.63 16.02
N PRO A 170 19.23 -24.52 15.19
CA PRO A 170 20.00 -25.66 14.69
C PRO A 170 20.61 -26.52 15.80
N GLU A 171 20.68 -27.84 15.58
CA GLU A 171 21.28 -28.75 16.57
C GLU A 171 22.76 -28.41 16.81
N GLY A 172 23.12 -28.15 18.08
CA GLY A 172 24.51 -27.92 18.49
C GLY A 172 24.95 -26.45 18.48
N GLU A 173 24.06 -25.54 18.11
CA GLU A 173 24.25 -24.08 18.19
C GLU A 173 23.44 -23.47 19.34
N GLU A 174 23.74 -22.22 19.69
CA GLU A 174 22.84 -21.45 20.57
C GLU A 174 21.53 -21.19 19.83
N GLY A 175 20.41 -21.27 20.54
CA GLY A 175 19.08 -21.03 19.96
C GLY A 175 18.85 -19.57 19.59
N LEU A 176 17.72 -19.29 18.95
CA LEU A 176 17.32 -17.95 18.54
C LEU A 176 17.26 -17.01 19.75
N GLY A 177 18.14 -16.02 19.77
CA GLY A 177 18.37 -15.13 20.91
C GLY A 177 18.12 -13.67 20.57
N HIS A 178 18.73 -13.16 19.50
CA HIS A 178 18.49 -11.83 18.95
C HIS A 178 18.10 -11.95 17.48
N VAL A 179 17.22 -11.07 17.01
CA VAL A 179 16.65 -11.11 15.67
C VAL A 179 16.32 -9.70 15.22
N HIS A 180 16.73 -9.33 14.01
CA HIS A 180 16.46 -8.03 13.45
C HIS A 180 15.02 -7.88 12.98
N ASN A 181 14.55 -8.83 12.16
CA ASN A 181 13.26 -8.76 11.47
C ASN A 181 12.57 -10.14 11.44
N VAL A 182 11.27 -10.15 11.20
CA VAL A 182 10.51 -11.38 10.98
C VAL A 182 9.54 -11.18 9.83
N PHE A 183 9.41 -12.20 8.98
CA PHE A 183 8.27 -12.32 8.06
C PHE A 183 7.42 -13.53 8.45
N VAL A 184 6.13 -13.53 8.16
CA VAL A 184 5.29 -14.72 8.33
C VAL A 184 4.50 -14.95 7.06
N ASN A 185 4.67 -16.11 6.44
CA ASN A 185 3.83 -16.53 5.33
C ASN A 185 2.55 -17.18 5.87
N GLU A 186 1.45 -16.43 5.81
CA GLU A 186 0.15 -16.85 6.33
C GLU A 186 -0.45 -18.04 5.54
N GLU A 187 0.00 -18.31 4.31
CA GLU A 187 -0.51 -19.45 3.53
C GLU A 187 0.06 -20.79 3.99
N THR A 188 1.25 -20.79 4.57
CA THR A 188 2.04 -21.99 4.91
C THR A 188 2.30 -22.15 6.40
N ASP A 189 1.92 -21.15 7.21
CA ASP A 189 2.17 -21.07 8.64
C ASP A 189 3.68 -21.17 8.97
N ILE A 190 4.52 -20.50 8.18
CA ILE A 190 5.96 -20.43 8.42
C ILE A 190 6.38 -18.99 8.75
N ALA A 191 7.05 -18.83 9.89
CA ALA A 191 7.74 -17.61 10.26
C ALA A 191 9.22 -17.67 9.87
N TYR A 192 9.73 -16.53 9.41
CA TYR A 192 11.09 -16.32 8.92
C TYR A 192 11.80 -15.23 9.74
N PRO A 193 12.28 -15.52 10.96
CA PRO A 193 13.24 -14.65 11.63
C PRO A 193 14.51 -14.49 10.80
N VAL A 194 14.94 -13.25 10.59
CA VAL A 194 16.15 -12.89 9.83
C VAL A 194 17.00 -11.87 10.60
N GLY A 195 18.26 -11.69 10.20
CA GLY A 195 19.23 -10.89 10.94
C GLY A 195 19.44 -11.39 12.36
N SER A 196 19.68 -12.71 12.50
CA SER A 196 19.72 -13.38 13.80
C SER A 196 21.08 -13.98 14.16
N ASN A 197 21.27 -14.37 15.43
CA ASN A 197 22.44 -15.16 15.87
C ASN A 197 22.42 -16.64 15.42
N THR A 198 21.53 -17.02 14.52
CA THR A 198 21.37 -18.40 14.05
C THR A 198 21.45 -18.45 12.54
N CYS A 199 21.60 -19.65 11.97
CA CYS A 199 21.74 -19.82 10.53
C CYS A 199 22.95 -19.02 9.98
N ILE A 200 24.10 -19.17 10.62
CA ILE A 200 25.34 -18.46 10.26
C ILE A 200 26.21 -19.37 9.38
N ASN A 201 26.67 -18.87 8.24
CA ASN A 201 27.48 -19.63 7.27
C ASN A 201 29.01 -19.48 7.43
N GLY A 202 29.52 -19.35 8.66
CA GLY A 202 30.95 -19.14 8.92
C GLY A 202 31.43 -17.69 8.77
N GLY A 203 32.58 -17.39 9.39
CA GLY A 203 33.06 -16.03 9.63
C GLY A 203 33.30 -15.79 11.13
N ASP A 204 33.97 -14.70 11.48
CA ASP A 204 34.10 -14.24 12.88
C ASP A 204 32.91 -13.36 13.31
N ASP A 205 31.91 -13.21 12.42
CA ASP A 205 30.73 -12.36 12.64
C ASP A 205 29.57 -13.19 13.21
N PRO A 206 29.23 -13.00 14.50
CA PRO A 206 28.12 -13.70 15.14
C PRO A 206 26.74 -13.20 14.69
N GLU A 207 26.66 -12.12 13.91
CA GLU A 207 25.41 -11.45 13.51
C GLU A 207 25.03 -11.76 12.05
N ASN A 208 25.85 -12.52 11.30
CA ASN A 208 25.65 -12.85 9.88
C ASN A 208 24.63 -13.97 9.63
N GLY A 209 23.45 -13.91 10.24
CA GLY A 209 22.41 -14.93 10.15
C GLY A 209 21.56 -14.84 8.87
N GLY A 210 21.40 -15.98 8.18
CA GLY A 210 20.47 -16.16 7.07
C GLY A 210 19.05 -16.49 7.53
N LEU A 211 18.24 -17.04 6.63
CA LEU A 211 16.83 -17.32 6.91
C LEU A 211 16.71 -18.46 7.92
N HIS A 212 16.15 -18.14 9.09
CA HIS A 212 15.71 -19.13 10.07
C HIS A 212 14.24 -19.44 9.81
N MET A 213 13.88 -20.71 9.63
CA MET A 213 12.50 -21.11 9.34
C MET A 213 11.84 -21.77 10.54
N VAL A 214 10.65 -21.30 10.91
CA VAL A 214 9.89 -21.77 12.08
C VAL A 214 8.47 -22.14 11.65
N ASP A 215 8.05 -23.37 11.95
CA ASP A 215 6.65 -23.79 11.86
C ASP A 215 5.87 -23.12 12.99
N VAL A 216 4.86 -22.33 12.62
CA VAL A 216 3.96 -21.61 13.54
C VAL A 216 2.51 -22.06 13.40
N SER A 217 2.23 -23.21 12.76
CA SER A 217 0.88 -23.78 12.64
C SER A 217 0.24 -24.13 13.99
N ASP A 218 1.06 -24.31 15.03
CA ASP A 218 0.65 -24.19 16.43
C ASP A 218 1.41 -23.00 17.06
N PRO A 219 0.83 -21.79 17.07
CA PRO A 219 1.51 -20.56 17.51
C PRO A 219 2.01 -20.63 18.97
N ARG A 220 1.42 -21.51 19.79
CA ARG A 220 1.84 -21.69 21.19
C ARG A 220 2.99 -22.67 21.36
N ASN A 221 3.32 -23.43 20.32
CA ASN A 221 4.43 -24.37 20.31
C ASN A 221 5.22 -24.28 18.98
N PRO A 222 5.82 -23.11 18.64
CA PRO A 222 6.58 -22.99 17.40
C PRO A 222 7.77 -23.95 17.34
N THR A 223 8.09 -24.47 16.16
CA THR A 223 9.17 -25.45 16.00
C THR A 223 10.14 -25.11 14.87
N PHE A 224 11.43 -25.35 15.12
CA PHE A 224 12.47 -25.13 14.12
C PHE A 224 12.31 -26.07 12.92
N LEU A 225 12.36 -25.53 11.71
CA LEU A 225 12.28 -26.28 10.46
C LEU A 225 13.63 -26.44 9.77
N GLY A 226 14.43 -25.37 9.70
CA GLY A 226 15.70 -25.37 8.99
C GLY A 226 16.26 -23.97 8.78
N CYS A 227 17.37 -23.91 8.05
CA CYS A 227 18.05 -22.67 7.68
C CYS A 227 18.26 -22.62 6.17
N ALA A 228 18.07 -21.45 5.56
CA ALA A 228 18.60 -21.16 4.23
C ALA A 228 19.87 -20.33 4.36
N LEU A 229 20.97 -20.87 3.85
CA LEU A 229 22.30 -20.28 3.95
C LEU A 229 22.84 -20.01 2.55
N VAL A 230 23.21 -18.77 2.28
CA VAL A 230 24.00 -18.47 1.08
C VAL A 230 25.41 -19.01 1.34
N PRO A 231 26.06 -19.78 0.45
CA PRO A 231 27.41 -20.27 0.70
C PRO A 231 28.44 -19.12 0.77
N ALA A 232 29.35 -19.17 1.73
CA ALA A 232 30.43 -18.18 1.83
C ALA A 232 31.24 -18.14 0.51
N PRO A 233 31.58 -16.93 0.01
CA PRO A 233 32.26 -16.81 -1.27
C PRO A 233 33.65 -17.42 -1.22
N THR A 234 34.09 -18.00 -2.34
CA THR A 234 35.47 -18.49 -2.47
C THR A 234 36.49 -17.37 -2.60
N ASP A 235 36.05 -16.21 -3.10
CA ASP A 235 36.85 -14.99 -3.15
C ASP A 235 36.64 -14.20 -1.84
N PRO A 236 37.68 -14.00 -1.02
CA PRO A 236 37.55 -13.28 0.25
C PRO A 236 37.24 -11.79 0.09
N GLU A 237 37.31 -11.23 -1.12
CA GLU A 237 36.93 -9.84 -1.40
C GLU A 237 35.48 -9.70 -1.89
N ALA A 238 34.79 -10.82 -2.17
CA ALA A 238 33.38 -10.82 -2.52
C ALA A 238 32.50 -10.69 -1.26
N PRO A 239 31.32 -10.05 -1.36
CA PRO A 239 30.43 -9.87 -0.22
C PRO A 239 29.89 -11.21 0.27
N ASN A 240 29.70 -11.32 1.59
CA ASN A 240 29.09 -12.50 2.21
C ASN A 240 27.59 -12.26 2.33
N ASN A 241 26.85 -12.56 1.26
CA ASN A 241 25.40 -12.32 1.18
C ASN A 241 24.58 -13.31 2.03
N ASN A 242 25.06 -13.74 3.20
CA ASN A 242 24.32 -14.66 4.06
C ASN A 242 23.40 -13.93 5.04
N TYR A 243 23.84 -12.80 5.59
CA TYR A 243 22.97 -11.94 6.38
C TYR A 243 21.79 -11.50 5.52
N SER A 244 20.58 -11.76 6.01
CA SER A 244 19.34 -11.24 5.44
C SER A 244 18.76 -10.28 6.45
N HIS A 245 18.60 -9.02 6.03
CA HIS A 245 18.07 -7.95 6.87
C HIS A 245 16.55 -8.01 6.98
N ASP A 246 15.90 -8.24 5.84
CA ASP A 246 14.46 -8.37 5.66
C ASP A 246 14.21 -9.45 4.60
N VAL A 247 12.99 -9.98 4.57
CA VAL A 247 12.56 -10.99 3.62
C VAL A 247 11.06 -10.85 3.35
N GLN A 248 10.66 -11.07 2.09
CA GLN A 248 9.28 -11.37 1.76
C GLN A 248 9.18 -12.80 1.22
N CYS A 249 8.30 -13.61 1.82
CA CYS A 249 8.07 -14.99 1.37
C CYS A 249 6.63 -15.15 0.85
N VAL A 250 6.47 -15.82 -0.29
CA VAL A 250 5.15 -16.05 -0.92
C VAL A 250 5.04 -17.48 -1.41
N VAL A 251 3.81 -18.00 -1.44
CA VAL A 251 3.50 -19.10 -2.36
C VAL A 251 3.46 -18.51 -3.77
N TYR A 252 4.47 -18.85 -4.58
CA TYR A 252 4.70 -18.19 -5.86
C TYR A 252 3.60 -18.52 -6.87
N ARG A 253 3.03 -17.48 -7.46
CA ARG A 253 1.99 -17.49 -8.50
C ARG A 253 2.35 -16.56 -9.66
N GLY A 254 3.60 -16.12 -9.72
CA GLY A 254 4.11 -15.21 -10.73
C GLY A 254 4.33 -15.87 -12.10
N PRO A 255 4.99 -15.17 -13.03
CA PRO A 255 5.08 -15.63 -14.42
C PRO A 255 6.10 -16.76 -14.66
N ASP A 256 7.01 -17.06 -13.72
CA ASP A 256 7.99 -18.14 -13.86
C ASP A 256 7.30 -19.52 -13.75
N PRO A 257 7.24 -20.33 -14.82
CA PRO A 257 6.57 -21.61 -14.80
C PRO A 257 7.29 -22.70 -13.99
N ASP A 258 8.59 -22.55 -13.72
CA ASP A 258 9.40 -23.59 -13.07
C ASP A 258 9.17 -23.62 -11.55
N HIS A 259 8.75 -22.49 -10.97
CA HIS A 259 8.56 -22.30 -9.52
C HIS A 259 7.10 -22.11 -9.09
N GLN A 260 6.14 -22.42 -9.97
CA GLN A 260 4.71 -22.27 -9.67
C GLN A 260 4.27 -23.10 -8.47
N GLY A 261 3.76 -22.43 -7.44
CA GLY A 261 3.32 -23.03 -6.18
C GLY A 261 4.45 -23.42 -5.23
N SER A 262 5.71 -23.14 -5.57
CA SER A 262 6.81 -23.19 -4.61
C SER A 262 6.68 -22.06 -3.59
N GLU A 263 7.22 -22.26 -2.40
CA GLU A 263 7.37 -21.18 -1.43
C GLU A 263 8.70 -20.48 -1.68
N ILE A 264 8.62 -19.25 -2.16
CA ILE A 264 9.77 -18.45 -2.60
C ILE A 264 9.95 -17.27 -1.66
N CYS A 265 11.18 -17.08 -1.19
CA CYS A 265 11.56 -15.92 -0.38
C CYS A 265 12.49 -14.99 -1.16
N PHE A 266 12.26 -13.70 -1.04
CA PHE A 266 13.07 -12.61 -1.58
C PHE A 266 13.73 -11.92 -0.39
N GLY A 267 15.02 -12.19 -0.18
CA GLY A 267 15.81 -11.62 0.91
C GLY A 267 16.56 -10.37 0.47
N SER A 268 16.53 -9.36 1.33
CA SER A 268 17.36 -8.16 1.25
C SER A 268 18.64 -8.39 2.06
N ASN A 269 19.74 -8.67 1.38
CA ASN A 269 20.97 -9.20 1.99
C ASN A 269 22.13 -8.19 1.93
N GLU A 270 21.85 -6.92 2.24
CA GLU A 270 22.77 -5.75 2.29
C GLU A 270 23.44 -5.37 0.96
N ASP A 271 24.14 -6.31 0.32
CA ASP A 271 24.86 -6.09 -0.94
C ASP A 271 24.10 -6.64 -2.17
N ALA A 272 22.97 -7.34 -1.95
CA ALA A 272 22.20 -8.01 -3.00
C ALA A 272 20.77 -8.34 -2.60
N VAL A 273 19.92 -8.56 -3.60
CA VAL A 273 18.68 -9.33 -3.44
C VAL A 273 18.99 -10.81 -3.67
N VAL A 274 18.55 -11.67 -2.76
CA VAL A 274 18.72 -13.13 -2.85
C VAL A 274 17.35 -13.80 -2.94
N ILE A 275 17.19 -14.69 -3.92
CA ILE A 275 15.95 -15.45 -4.12
C ILE A 275 16.18 -16.89 -3.67
N TYR A 276 15.32 -17.38 -2.80
CA TYR A 276 15.36 -18.71 -2.19
C TYR A 276 14.12 -19.50 -2.59
N ASP A 277 14.28 -20.78 -2.93
CA ASP A 277 13.18 -21.76 -2.84
C ASP A 277 13.27 -22.45 -1.47
N VAL A 278 12.28 -22.21 -0.63
CA VAL A 278 12.17 -22.75 0.74
C VAL A 278 11.06 -23.79 0.87
N THR A 279 10.49 -24.27 -0.24
CA THR A 279 9.41 -25.27 -0.28
C THR A 279 9.73 -26.52 0.55
N VAL A 280 11.02 -26.88 0.62
CA VAL A 280 11.51 -27.92 1.52
C VAL A 280 12.44 -27.25 2.55
N PRO A 281 11.93 -26.82 3.72
CA PRO A 281 12.71 -26.03 4.69
C PRO A 281 13.98 -26.73 5.21
N THR A 282 14.04 -28.06 5.15
CA THR A 282 15.21 -28.84 5.55
C THR A 282 16.31 -28.89 4.48
N ALA A 283 16.01 -28.46 3.27
CA ALA A 283 16.91 -28.46 2.11
C ALA A 283 16.55 -27.31 1.15
N PRO A 284 16.63 -26.04 1.60
CA PRO A 284 16.31 -24.90 0.76
C PRO A 284 17.36 -24.73 -0.35
N GLU A 285 16.95 -24.11 -1.44
CA GLU A 285 17.78 -23.84 -2.62
C GLU A 285 17.93 -22.32 -2.83
N ILE A 286 19.13 -21.89 -3.22
CA ILE A 286 19.37 -20.50 -3.64
C ILE A 286 19.19 -20.46 -5.15
N LEU A 287 18.20 -19.72 -5.63
CA LEU A 287 17.90 -19.58 -7.06
C LEU A 287 18.81 -18.51 -7.68
N SER A 288 18.88 -17.33 -7.07
CA SER A 288 19.70 -16.23 -7.57
C SER A 288 20.27 -15.35 -6.47
N VAL A 289 21.39 -14.69 -6.76
CA VAL A 289 22.00 -13.65 -5.94
C VAL A 289 22.33 -12.49 -6.87
N THR A 290 21.64 -11.36 -6.72
CA THR A 290 21.69 -10.24 -7.66
C THR A 290 22.10 -8.96 -6.94
N GLY A 291 23.35 -8.54 -7.15
CA GLY A 291 23.87 -7.26 -6.67
C GLY A 291 23.75 -6.14 -7.71
N TYR A 292 24.09 -4.92 -7.31
CA TYR A 292 24.05 -3.71 -8.14
C TYR A 292 25.15 -2.72 -7.74
N ASP A 293 25.50 -1.82 -8.66
CA ASP A 293 26.71 -0.98 -8.54
C ASP A 293 26.65 0.05 -7.39
N THR A 294 25.45 0.48 -7.00
CA THR A 294 25.20 1.47 -5.94
C THR A 294 24.89 0.86 -4.58
N ALA A 295 24.91 -0.48 -4.45
CA ALA A 295 24.55 -1.15 -3.21
C ALA A 295 25.33 -0.63 -2.00
N ALA A 296 24.61 -0.28 -0.94
CA ALA A 296 25.16 0.09 0.35
C ALA A 296 24.58 -0.77 1.48
N TYR A 297 23.26 -0.95 1.49
CA TYR A 297 22.47 -1.71 2.44
C TYR A 297 21.06 -2.01 1.88
N THR A 298 20.96 -2.93 0.91
CA THR A 298 19.69 -3.49 0.43
C THR A 298 18.81 -3.86 1.63
N HIS A 299 17.72 -3.12 1.82
CA HIS A 299 17.04 -3.03 3.11
C HIS A 299 15.77 -3.88 3.16
N GLN A 300 14.70 -3.45 2.48
CA GLN A 300 13.42 -4.15 2.45
C GLN A 300 12.79 -3.99 1.07
N GLY A 301 11.99 -4.97 0.67
CA GLY A 301 11.26 -4.92 -0.59
C GLY A 301 9.99 -5.75 -0.59
N TRP A 302 9.23 -5.60 -1.66
CA TRP A 302 7.92 -6.19 -1.83
C TRP A 302 7.63 -6.48 -3.31
N LEU A 303 7.03 -7.63 -3.58
CA LEU A 303 6.54 -8.02 -4.90
C LEU A 303 5.30 -7.24 -5.28
N ASN A 304 5.17 -6.94 -6.56
CA ASN A 304 3.91 -6.48 -7.12
C ASN A 304 2.86 -7.61 -7.16
N ALA A 305 1.61 -7.27 -7.41
CA ALA A 305 0.48 -8.19 -7.26
C ALA A 305 0.52 -9.43 -8.17
N ASP A 306 1.18 -9.37 -9.33
CA ASP A 306 1.39 -10.50 -10.23
C ASP A 306 2.75 -11.20 -10.05
N GLN A 307 3.51 -10.79 -9.03
CA GLN A 307 4.80 -11.35 -8.62
C GLN A 307 5.85 -11.39 -9.76
N SER A 308 5.78 -10.42 -10.67
CA SER A 308 6.72 -10.28 -11.79
C SER A 308 7.82 -9.25 -11.54
N VAL A 309 7.61 -8.31 -10.60
CA VAL A 309 8.60 -7.28 -10.25
C VAL A 309 8.74 -7.20 -8.74
N PHE A 310 9.99 -7.22 -8.26
CA PHE A 310 10.34 -6.93 -6.88
C PHE A 310 10.80 -5.47 -6.76
N VAL A 311 10.16 -4.71 -5.88
CA VAL A 311 10.48 -3.31 -5.61
C VAL A 311 11.15 -3.23 -4.25
N PHE A 312 12.27 -2.50 -4.12
CA PHE A 312 13.04 -2.47 -2.88
C PHE A 312 13.82 -1.16 -2.70
N GLY A 313 14.22 -0.92 -1.45
CA GLY A 313 15.02 0.22 -1.01
C GLY A 313 16.47 -0.16 -0.62
N ASP A 314 17.31 0.85 -0.43
CA ASP A 314 18.70 0.72 0.04
C ASP A 314 19.02 1.80 1.09
N GLU A 315 18.87 1.44 2.37
CA GLU A 315 18.78 2.40 3.48
C GLU A 315 20.07 3.23 3.72
N LEU A 316 21.21 2.81 3.18
CA LEU A 316 22.48 3.53 3.38
C LEU A 316 22.99 4.21 2.12
N ASP A 317 22.32 4.10 0.97
CA ASP A 317 22.89 4.52 -0.30
C ASP A 317 23.01 6.06 -0.42
N GLU A 318 22.09 6.83 0.18
CA GLU A 318 22.15 8.29 0.25
C GLU A 318 23.15 8.76 1.30
N LEU A 319 23.22 8.06 2.45
CA LEU A 319 24.13 8.38 3.55
C LEU A 319 25.60 8.13 3.17
N ASP A 320 25.88 7.02 2.49
CA ASP A 320 27.20 6.68 1.95
C ASP A 320 27.54 7.52 0.70
N GLY A 321 26.56 8.23 0.14
CA GLY A 321 26.71 9.11 -1.04
C GLY A 321 26.99 8.35 -2.33
N THR A 322 26.52 7.09 -2.39
CA THR A 322 26.56 6.29 -3.63
C THR A 322 25.50 6.75 -4.62
N VAL A 323 24.39 7.29 -4.11
CA VAL A 323 23.40 8.07 -4.84
C VAL A 323 23.33 9.50 -4.29
N GLY A 324 22.66 10.41 -5.01
CA GLY A 324 22.54 11.82 -4.62
C GLY A 324 21.21 12.20 -3.98
N ASN A 325 20.20 11.35 -4.14
CA ASN A 325 18.80 11.57 -3.82
C ASN A 325 18.19 10.22 -3.41
N THR A 326 17.07 10.28 -2.69
CA THR A 326 16.28 9.09 -2.33
C THR A 326 16.05 8.24 -3.55
N THR A 327 16.26 6.93 -3.44
CA THR A 327 16.21 6.02 -4.58
C THR A 327 15.29 4.83 -4.30
N THR A 328 14.62 4.33 -5.33
CA THR A 328 13.85 3.08 -5.23
C THR A 328 14.18 2.19 -6.40
N TYR A 329 14.50 0.95 -6.10
CA TYR A 329 14.93 -0.01 -7.09
C TYR A 329 13.79 -0.94 -7.48
N THR A 330 13.78 -1.34 -8.74
CA THR A 330 12.85 -2.33 -9.29
C THR A 330 13.66 -3.41 -10.01
N MET A 331 13.24 -4.65 -9.88
CA MET A 331 13.89 -5.80 -10.49
C MET A 331 12.83 -6.71 -11.12
N ASP A 332 12.93 -6.95 -12.42
CA ASP A 332 12.10 -7.95 -13.10
C ASP A 332 12.55 -9.33 -12.65
N VAL A 333 11.64 -10.04 -11.99
CA VAL A 333 11.81 -11.36 -11.41
C VAL A 333 10.89 -12.37 -12.12
N SER A 334 10.59 -12.13 -13.39
CA SER A 334 9.77 -13.04 -14.18
C SER A 334 10.45 -14.38 -14.50
N ASP A 335 11.77 -14.44 -14.32
CA ASP A 335 12.62 -15.63 -14.31
C ASP A 335 13.43 -15.58 -13.00
N LEU A 336 13.07 -16.41 -12.03
CA LEU A 336 13.63 -16.37 -10.67
C LEU A 336 15.08 -16.89 -10.61
N ASP A 337 15.47 -17.70 -11.59
CA ASP A 337 16.84 -18.21 -11.73
C ASP A 337 17.76 -17.18 -12.40
N ALA A 338 17.19 -16.20 -13.10
CA ALA A 338 17.92 -15.16 -13.83
C ALA A 338 17.18 -13.80 -13.82
N PRO A 339 16.97 -13.18 -12.65
CA PRO A 339 16.31 -11.87 -12.56
C PRO A 339 17.12 -10.79 -13.29
N SER A 340 16.45 -9.70 -13.67
CA SER A 340 17.12 -8.57 -14.32
C SER A 340 18.10 -7.87 -13.38
N ALA A 341 19.00 -7.06 -13.92
CA ALA A 341 19.70 -6.08 -13.10
C ALA A 341 18.67 -5.08 -12.51
N PRO A 342 18.84 -4.64 -11.26
CA PRO A 342 17.99 -3.59 -10.69
C PRO A 342 18.04 -2.29 -11.49
N LYS A 343 16.88 -1.66 -11.65
CA LYS A 343 16.71 -0.32 -12.23
C LYS A 343 16.28 0.66 -11.14
N ALA A 344 16.83 1.87 -11.16
CA ALA A 344 16.59 2.89 -10.14
C ALA A 344 15.59 3.94 -10.62
N PHE A 345 14.61 4.25 -9.78
CA PHE A 345 13.82 5.48 -9.80
C PHE A 345 14.42 6.44 -8.77
N THR A 346 14.70 7.69 -9.19
CA THR A 346 15.26 8.71 -8.31
C THR A 346 14.18 9.72 -7.95
N HIS A 347 13.95 9.94 -6.66
CA HIS A 347 12.99 10.90 -6.15
C HIS A 347 13.59 12.31 -6.07
N ASP A 348 12.75 13.33 -5.85
CA ASP A 348 13.19 14.72 -5.70
C ASP A 348 13.80 15.03 -4.31
N SER A 349 13.62 14.11 -3.34
CA SER A 349 14.10 14.24 -1.96
C SER A 349 15.54 13.73 -1.77
N THR A 350 16.17 14.10 -0.65
CA THR A 350 17.46 13.58 -0.18
C THR A 350 17.34 12.80 1.13
N ALA A 351 16.11 12.56 1.60
CA ALA A 351 15.86 11.72 2.75
C ALA A 351 16.31 10.28 2.47
N ILE A 352 16.53 9.52 3.53
CA ILE A 352 16.84 8.09 3.44
C ILE A 352 15.54 7.34 3.11
N ASP A 353 15.56 6.49 2.08
CA ASP A 353 14.46 5.56 1.81
C ASP A 353 14.36 4.46 2.88
N HIS A 354 13.16 3.93 3.07
CA HIS A 354 12.94 2.87 4.06
C HIS A 354 11.79 1.94 3.61
N ASN A 355 10.98 1.46 4.57
CA ASN A 355 9.96 0.44 4.31
C ASN A 355 8.93 0.85 3.26
N LEU A 356 8.71 -0.05 2.30
CA LEU A 356 7.68 0.06 1.26
C LEU A 356 6.78 -1.17 1.22
N TYR A 357 5.50 -0.94 0.91
CA TYR A 357 4.48 -1.96 0.78
C TYR A 357 3.60 -1.68 -0.44
N LEU A 358 3.25 -2.72 -1.20
CA LEU A 358 2.36 -2.61 -2.36
C LEU A 358 1.03 -3.29 -2.02
N THR A 359 -0.05 -2.51 -2.07
CA THR A 359 -1.43 -2.99 -1.89
C THR A 359 -2.41 -2.10 -2.65
N ASP A 360 -3.55 -2.66 -3.03
CA ASP A 360 -4.69 -1.95 -3.62
C ASP A 360 -4.36 -1.02 -4.82
N GLY A 361 -3.34 -1.39 -5.59
CA GLY A 361 -2.92 -0.63 -6.77
C GLY A 361 -2.00 0.55 -6.47
N PHE A 362 -1.54 0.68 -5.23
CA PHE A 362 -0.60 1.71 -4.79
C PHE A 362 0.66 1.12 -4.15
N MET A 363 1.73 1.90 -4.14
CA MET A 363 2.91 1.67 -3.32
C MET A 363 2.97 2.74 -2.24
N TYR A 364 3.09 2.32 -0.98
CA TYR A 364 3.25 3.17 0.19
C TYR A 364 4.69 3.04 0.69
N GLN A 365 5.44 4.12 0.66
CA GLN A 365 6.86 4.12 1.05
C GLN A 365 7.11 5.14 2.15
N SER A 366 7.67 4.67 3.25
CA SER A 366 8.24 5.52 4.29
C SER A 366 9.64 5.96 3.87
N ASN A 367 9.88 7.26 3.84
CA ASN A 367 11.18 7.85 3.57
C ASN A 367 11.51 8.77 4.75
N TYR A 368 12.15 8.25 5.80
CA TYR A 368 12.46 8.92 7.07
C TYR A 368 11.98 10.39 7.17
N ALA A 369 12.82 11.34 6.76
CA ALA A 369 12.55 12.76 6.95
C ALA A 369 11.62 13.37 5.89
N ALA A 370 11.37 12.67 4.79
CA ALA A 370 10.43 13.07 3.75
C ALA A 370 9.03 12.49 3.95
N GLY A 371 8.80 11.67 4.98
CA GLY A 371 7.49 11.15 5.33
C GLY A 371 7.01 9.97 4.49
N LEU A 372 5.68 9.79 4.48
CA LEU A 372 5.00 8.78 3.66
C LEU A 372 4.83 9.32 2.22
N ARG A 373 5.22 8.51 1.24
CA ARG A 373 5.04 8.75 -0.20
C ARG A 373 4.17 7.66 -0.81
N ILE A 374 3.22 8.05 -1.66
CA ILE A 374 2.25 7.13 -2.27
C ILE A 374 2.31 7.24 -3.79
N PHE A 375 2.48 6.09 -4.45
CA PHE A 375 2.64 6.00 -5.90
C PHE A 375 1.52 5.17 -6.52
N ASP A 376 0.94 5.65 -7.63
CA ASP A 376 -0.09 4.91 -8.38
C ASP A 376 0.56 3.87 -9.31
N LEU A 377 0.31 2.59 -9.04
CA LEU A 377 0.89 1.50 -9.84
C LEU A 377 0.23 1.34 -11.20
N ALA A 378 -0.97 1.90 -11.43
CA ALA A 378 -1.64 1.85 -12.73
C ALA A 378 -1.01 2.82 -13.75
N THR A 379 -0.44 3.92 -13.30
CA THR A 379 0.25 4.90 -14.15
C THR A 379 1.78 4.75 -14.13
N SER A 380 2.30 3.90 -13.24
CA SER A 380 3.72 3.58 -13.14
C SER A 380 4.13 2.44 -14.09
N SER A 381 5.41 2.39 -14.46
CA SER A 381 6.05 1.24 -15.10
C SER A 381 7.12 0.69 -14.16
N LEU A 382 6.75 -0.31 -13.35
CA LEU A 382 7.70 -0.95 -12.43
C LEU A 382 8.85 -1.63 -13.18
N VAL A 383 8.59 -2.23 -14.35
CA VAL A 383 9.65 -2.86 -15.16
C VAL A 383 10.66 -1.87 -15.69
N ASP A 384 10.32 -0.59 -15.81
CA ASP A 384 11.20 0.49 -16.30
C ASP A 384 11.66 1.44 -15.21
N ALA A 385 11.34 1.17 -13.94
CA ALA A 385 11.59 2.06 -12.80
C ALA A 385 11.01 3.47 -13.01
N GLU A 386 9.79 3.56 -13.55
CA GLU A 386 9.06 4.82 -13.69
C GLU A 386 7.91 4.81 -12.69
N LEU A 387 8.01 5.63 -11.63
CA LEU A 387 6.99 5.75 -10.60
C LEU A 387 6.26 7.09 -10.69
N THR A 388 4.95 7.09 -10.45
CA THR A 388 4.11 8.30 -10.41
C THR A 388 3.66 8.56 -8.97
N GLU A 389 4.27 9.53 -8.29
CA GLU A 389 3.78 9.98 -6.97
C GLU A 389 2.43 10.69 -7.15
N VAL A 390 1.45 10.32 -6.33
CA VAL A 390 0.08 10.86 -6.40
C VAL A 390 -0.40 11.43 -5.07
N ALA A 391 0.27 11.12 -3.96
CA ALA A 391 -0.07 11.63 -2.65
C ALA A 391 1.13 11.52 -1.69
N PHE A 392 1.18 12.36 -0.66
CA PHE A 392 2.19 12.26 0.40
C PHE A 392 1.71 12.88 1.72
N PHE A 393 2.36 12.47 2.81
CA PHE A 393 2.24 13.09 4.11
C PHE A 393 3.60 13.20 4.81
N ASP A 394 4.09 14.42 5.01
CA ASP A 394 5.39 14.69 5.62
C ASP A 394 5.23 14.94 7.13
N VAL A 395 5.56 13.90 7.92
CA VAL A 395 5.56 13.93 9.39
C VAL A 395 6.71 14.76 9.98
N PHE A 396 7.67 15.21 9.18
CA PHE A 396 8.86 15.94 9.61
C PHE A 396 9.02 17.28 8.85
N PRO A 397 8.23 18.30 9.21
CA PRO A 397 8.11 19.56 8.46
C PRO A 397 9.37 20.45 8.44
N ALA A 398 10.48 20.00 9.05
CA ALA A 398 11.75 20.71 9.08
C ALA A 398 12.57 20.55 7.78
N GLY A 399 12.06 19.78 6.82
CA GLY A 399 12.69 19.46 5.53
C GLY A 399 13.29 18.05 5.53
N ASP A 400 14.06 17.74 4.49
CA ASP A 400 14.40 16.34 4.16
C ASP A 400 15.90 16.04 4.34
N PRO A 401 16.50 16.19 5.55
CA PRO A 401 17.87 15.79 5.76
C PRO A 401 18.05 14.29 5.54
N THR A 402 19.24 13.91 5.10
CA THR A 402 19.71 12.51 5.06
C THR A 402 20.03 12.04 6.48
N GLU A 403 18.99 11.84 7.31
CA GLU A 403 19.06 11.45 8.72
C GLU A 403 17.93 10.47 9.06
N PHE A 404 18.17 9.58 10.04
CA PHE A 404 17.20 8.60 10.56
C PHE A 404 16.18 9.25 11.51
N VAL A 405 15.38 10.19 10.99
CA VAL A 405 14.34 10.93 11.72
C VAL A 405 13.06 10.96 10.91
N GLY A 406 11.89 10.93 11.54
CA GLY A 406 10.60 10.94 10.84
C GLY A 406 9.99 9.55 10.74
N THR A 407 9.48 9.15 9.57
CA THR A 407 8.77 7.87 9.39
C THR A 407 9.71 6.68 9.48
N TRP A 408 9.43 5.75 10.38
CA TRP A 408 10.08 4.44 10.40
C TRP A 408 9.36 3.52 9.43
N SER A 409 8.09 3.18 9.69
CA SER A 409 7.32 2.29 8.83
C SER A 409 5.87 2.75 8.71
N ASN A 410 5.13 2.10 7.82
CA ASN A 410 3.71 2.34 7.55
C ASN A 410 2.97 1.01 7.43
N TYR A 411 1.67 1.02 7.70
CA TYR A 411 0.79 -0.11 7.44
C TYR A 411 -0.50 0.38 6.78
N ALA A 412 -0.78 -0.13 5.58
CA ALA A 412 -1.84 0.32 4.69
C ALA A 412 -2.80 -0.81 4.26
N PHE A 413 -2.85 -1.93 5.00
CA PHE A 413 -3.65 -3.11 4.64
C PHE A 413 -5.00 -3.19 5.39
N PHE A 414 -5.44 -2.10 6.01
CA PHE A 414 -6.74 -2.05 6.67
C PHE A 414 -7.87 -1.97 5.64
N ASP A 415 -9.00 -2.63 5.91
CA ASP A 415 -10.18 -2.63 5.02
C ASP A 415 -10.87 -1.23 5.00
N SER A 416 -10.54 -0.38 5.98
CA SER A 416 -11.01 1.00 6.11
C SER A 416 -10.22 2.01 5.27
N ASP A 417 -9.18 1.58 4.54
CA ASP A 417 -8.20 2.42 3.85
C ASP A 417 -7.36 3.32 4.79
N THR A 418 -7.55 3.21 6.11
CA THR A 418 -6.72 3.92 7.11
C THR A 418 -5.27 3.47 6.99
N VAL A 419 -4.34 4.44 6.98
CA VAL A 419 -2.91 4.17 7.01
C VAL A 419 -2.33 4.61 8.34
N VAL A 420 -1.66 3.70 9.03
CA VAL A 420 -0.95 4.02 10.28
C VAL A 420 0.54 4.12 10.03
N VAL A 421 1.18 5.14 10.61
CA VAL A 421 2.59 5.43 10.42
C VAL A 421 3.29 5.57 11.75
N SER A 422 4.36 4.79 11.94
CA SER A 422 5.25 4.92 13.09
C SER A 422 6.41 5.86 12.79
N THR A 423 6.89 6.55 13.82
CA THR A 423 7.97 7.52 13.67
C THR A 423 9.06 7.35 14.72
N ILE A 424 10.27 7.78 14.36
CA ILE A 424 11.46 7.74 15.18
C ILE A 424 12.13 9.12 15.28
N LEU A 425 12.74 9.40 16.45
CA LEU A 425 13.70 10.48 16.69
C LEU A 425 13.32 11.88 16.16
N SER A 426 12.02 12.20 16.11
CA SER A 426 11.47 13.48 15.69
C SER A 426 10.94 14.30 16.87
N GLN A 427 10.74 15.62 16.67
CA GLN A 427 10.16 16.48 17.70
C GLN A 427 8.70 16.10 18.04
N GLU A 428 7.98 15.52 17.07
CA GLU A 428 6.62 15.00 17.18
C GLU A 428 6.59 13.52 16.78
N SER A 429 7.32 12.68 17.51
CA SER A 429 7.27 11.24 17.29
C SER A 429 6.07 10.61 17.98
N GLY A 430 5.49 9.60 17.33
CA GLY A 430 4.30 8.89 17.75
C GLY A 430 3.75 8.00 16.64
N LEU A 431 2.48 7.66 16.82
CA LEU A 431 1.63 6.99 15.85
C LEU A 431 0.78 8.05 15.14
N PHE A 432 0.96 8.17 13.83
CA PHE A 432 0.06 8.94 12.97
C PHE A 432 -1.01 8.00 12.43
N VAL A 433 -2.26 8.46 12.41
CA VAL A 433 -3.39 7.81 11.75
C VAL A 433 -3.80 8.72 10.60
N LEU A 434 -3.64 8.22 9.38
CA LEU A 434 -3.75 8.98 8.13
C LEU A 434 -4.88 8.42 7.27
N ASP A 435 -5.49 9.31 6.50
CA ASP A 435 -6.56 9.01 5.55
C ASP A 435 -6.15 9.48 4.14
N PRO A 436 -5.59 8.57 3.31
CA PRO A 436 -5.27 8.86 1.92
C PRO A 436 -6.51 8.91 1.04
N ASN A 437 -6.77 10.06 0.42
CA ASN A 437 -7.90 10.29 -0.47
C ASN A 437 -7.59 9.84 -1.91
N LEU A 438 -7.51 8.53 -2.14
CA LEU A 438 -6.99 7.95 -3.38
C LEU A 438 -8.05 7.54 -4.42
N THR A 439 -9.35 7.68 -4.10
CA THR A 439 -10.44 7.35 -5.05
C THR A 439 -10.32 8.17 -6.34
N LYS A 440 -10.50 7.54 -7.50
CA LYS A 440 -10.39 8.23 -8.79
C LYS A 440 -11.74 8.76 -9.25
N VAL A 441 -11.77 10.04 -9.63
CA VAL A 441 -12.90 10.68 -10.32
C VAL A 441 -12.64 10.72 -11.82
N SER A 442 -13.62 10.24 -12.61
CA SER A 442 -13.54 10.20 -14.07
C SER A 442 -14.79 10.81 -14.71
N ILE A 443 -14.68 11.31 -15.94
CA ILE A 443 -15.81 11.81 -16.73
C ILE A 443 -16.01 10.96 -17.99
N GLY A 444 -17.26 10.66 -18.34
CA GLY A 444 -17.61 9.92 -19.56
C GLY A 444 -18.01 10.83 -20.72
N ASP A 445 -17.70 10.40 -21.94
CA ASP A 445 -18.17 11.03 -23.18
C ASP A 445 -19.71 11.17 -23.21
N ALA A 446 -20.18 12.23 -23.86
CA ALA A 446 -21.60 12.48 -24.05
C ALA A 446 -21.93 12.83 -25.50
N ALA A 447 -23.18 12.62 -25.89
CA ALA A 447 -23.66 13.05 -27.19
C ALA A 447 -25.11 13.54 -27.12
N ALA A 448 -25.41 14.58 -27.87
CA ALA A 448 -26.75 15.12 -28.02
C ALA A 448 -27.02 15.48 -29.48
N THR A 449 -28.29 15.46 -29.85
CA THR A 449 -28.74 15.99 -31.13
C THR A 449 -29.20 17.43 -30.91
N GLU A 450 -28.62 18.38 -31.63
CA GLU A 450 -29.09 19.77 -31.61
C GLU A 450 -30.49 19.86 -32.22
N GLY A 451 -31.25 20.91 -31.88
CA GLY A 451 -32.57 21.15 -32.48
C GLY A 451 -32.53 22.28 -33.49
N ASP A 452 -33.63 22.54 -34.21
CA ASP A 452 -33.72 23.65 -35.18
C ASP A 452 -33.69 25.08 -34.55
N GLY A 453 -33.34 25.19 -33.26
CA GLY A 453 -33.44 26.40 -32.44
C GLY A 453 -33.53 26.10 -30.94
N GLY A 454 -33.09 27.05 -30.10
CA GLY A 454 -33.16 26.91 -28.64
C GLY A 454 -31.96 26.13 -28.10
N THR A 455 -32.15 25.43 -26.97
CA THR A 455 -31.07 24.64 -26.36
C THR A 455 -31.51 23.22 -26.00
N THR A 456 -30.60 22.27 -26.20
CA THR A 456 -30.73 20.87 -25.79
C THR A 456 -29.67 20.57 -24.71
N PRO A 457 -30.03 20.04 -23.54
CA PRO A 457 -29.04 19.65 -22.54
C PRO A 457 -28.24 18.42 -23.02
N MET A 458 -26.92 18.50 -22.99
CA MET A 458 -26.00 17.37 -23.06
C MET A 458 -25.45 17.12 -21.65
N THR A 459 -25.65 15.90 -21.15
CA THR A 459 -25.25 15.52 -19.78
C THR A 459 -24.07 14.57 -19.84
N PHE A 460 -23.01 14.91 -19.12
CA PHE A 460 -21.82 14.10 -18.90
C PHE A 460 -21.89 13.50 -17.50
N GLU A 461 -21.68 12.20 -17.37
CA GLU A 461 -21.58 11.52 -16.09
C GLU A 461 -20.16 11.65 -15.54
N VAL A 462 -20.04 12.13 -14.31
CA VAL A 462 -18.80 12.17 -13.53
C VAL A 462 -18.92 11.11 -12.44
N VAL A 463 -17.98 10.17 -12.39
CA VAL A 463 -18.09 8.94 -11.61
C VAL A 463 -16.89 8.76 -10.68
N LEU A 464 -17.14 8.22 -9.48
CA LEU A 464 -16.11 7.66 -8.60
C LEU A 464 -16.00 6.15 -8.79
N GLU A 465 -14.80 5.60 -8.64
CA GLU A 465 -14.59 4.16 -8.62
C GLU A 465 -15.28 3.50 -7.42
N GLU A 466 -15.20 4.15 -6.26
CA GLU A 466 -15.82 3.73 -5.00
C GLU A 466 -16.48 4.92 -4.29
N ALA A 467 -17.51 4.64 -3.48
CA ALA A 467 -18.15 5.67 -2.68
C ALA A 467 -17.27 6.05 -1.49
N THR A 468 -17.23 7.33 -1.14
CA THR A 468 -16.46 7.87 -0.01
C THR A 468 -17.37 8.41 1.08
N ASP A 469 -16.83 8.52 2.30
CA ASP A 469 -17.54 9.15 3.43
C ASP A 469 -17.48 10.69 3.38
N ASP A 470 -16.48 11.23 2.68
CA ASP A 470 -16.35 12.66 2.40
C ASP A 470 -16.81 13.04 0.98
N PRO A 471 -17.32 14.27 0.77
CA PRO A 471 -17.68 14.74 -0.56
C PRO A 471 -16.42 14.94 -1.43
N VAL A 472 -16.43 14.36 -2.63
CA VAL A 472 -15.39 14.61 -3.65
C VAL A 472 -15.81 15.78 -4.52
N THR A 473 -14.92 16.75 -4.72
CA THR A 473 -15.17 17.88 -5.62
C THR A 473 -14.11 17.97 -6.70
N VAL A 474 -14.51 18.32 -7.91
CA VAL A 474 -13.59 18.51 -9.05
C VAL A 474 -14.05 19.70 -9.88
N ALA A 475 -13.12 20.54 -10.32
CA ALA A 475 -13.40 21.62 -11.24
C ALA A 475 -13.57 21.07 -12.67
N PHE A 476 -14.34 21.75 -13.51
CA PHE A 476 -14.45 21.42 -14.92
C PHE A 476 -14.46 22.66 -15.81
N GLN A 477 -14.01 22.50 -17.05
CA GLN A 477 -14.08 23.52 -18.09
C GLN A 477 -14.29 22.90 -19.48
N THR A 478 -15.14 23.51 -20.30
CA THR A 478 -15.29 23.17 -21.71
C THR A 478 -14.23 23.84 -22.58
N ALA A 479 -13.78 23.18 -23.63
CA ALA A 479 -12.93 23.77 -24.66
C ALA A 479 -13.40 23.39 -26.08
N ASP A 480 -13.23 24.33 -27.02
CA ASP A 480 -13.63 24.16 -28.40
C ASP A 480 -12.88 23.01 -29.08
N GLY A 481 -13.59 22.29 -29.96
CA GLY A 481 -13.01 21.33 -30.88
C GLY A 481 -13.33 21.74 -32.31
N THR A 482 -14.21 20.98 -32.99
CA THR A 482 -14.85 21.46 -34.22
C THR A 482 -16.10 22.28 -33.91
N ALA A 483 -16.76 21.99 -32.78
CA ALA A 483 -17.81 22.83 -32.22
C ALA A 483 -17.19 24.02 -31.48
N VAL A 484 -17.80 25.20 -31.60
CA VAL A 484 -17.36 26.51 -31.13
C VAL A 484 -18.34 27.06 -30.09
N ALA A 485 -17.81 27.49 -28.94
CA ALA A 485 -18.62 28.11 -27.90
C ALA A 485 -19.33 29.39 -28.37
N GLY A 486 -20.62 29.49 -28.08
CA GLY A 486 -21.50 30.59 -28.49
C GLY A 486 -22.10 30.43 -29.89
N GLU A 487 -21.63 29.46 -30.68
CA GLU A 487 -22.21 29.04 -31.96
C GLU A 487 -22.95 27.70 -31.76
N ASP A 488 -22.25 26.66 -31.28
CA ASP A 488 -22.78 25.28 -31.22
C ASP A 488 -23.12 24.83 -29.79
N TYR A 489 -22.49 25.43 -28.79
CA TYR A 489 -22.75 25.15 -27.38
C TYR A 489 -22.49 26.37 -26.48
N GLU A 490 -23.07 26.40 -25.29
CA GLU A 490 -22.74 27.42 -24.28
C GLU A 490 -21.47 27.00 -23.51
N GLU A 491 -20.44 27.86 -23.48
CA GLU A 491 -19.24 27.64 -22.66
C GLU A 491 -19.65 27.37 -21.20
N ALA A 492 -19.13 26.29 -20.63
CA ALA A 492 -19.44 25.87 -19.27
C ALA A 492 -18.15 25.63 -18.48
N SER A 493 -18.14 26.12 -17.25
CA SER A 493 -17.13 25.82 -16.25
C SER A 493 -17.72 25.90 -14.86
N GLY A 494 -17.11 25.21 -13.90
CA GLY A 494 -17.57 25.21 -12.52
C GLY A 494 -16.93 24.12 -11.69
N THR A 495 -17.60 23.76 -10.60
CA THR A 495 -17.22 22.65 -9.74
C THR A 495 -18.40 21.69 -9.67
N VAL A 496 -18.11 20.40 -9.83
CA VAL A 496 -19.07 19.32 -9.57
C VAL A 496 -18.71 18.67 -8.24
N THR A 497 -19.73 18.25 -7.50
CA THR A 497 -19.59 17.58 -6.21
C THR A 497 -20.32 16.25 -6.26
N ILE A 498 -19.62 15.18 -5.90
CA ILE A 498 -20.20 13.87 -5.63
C ILE A 498 -20.34 13.79 -4.11
N GLY A 499 -21.57 13.65 -3.61
CA GLY A 499 -21.85 13.66 -2.18
C GLY A 499 -21.39 12.38 -1.47
N PRO A 500 -21.29 12.40 -0.12
CA PRO A 500 -20.98 11.22 0.66
C PRO A 500 -21.90 10.04 0.34
N GLY A 501 -21.32 8.86 0.12
CA GLY A 501 -22.05 7.64 -0.26
C GLY A 501 -22.62 7.62 -1.69
N GLU A 502 -22.40 8.69 -2.47
CA GLU A 502 -22.75 8.74 -3.90
C GLU A 502 -21.51 8.40 -4.74
N THR A 503 -21.72 7.91 -5.97
CA THR A 503 -20.64 7.60 -6.91
C THR A 503 -20.81 8.28 -8.26
N VAL A 504 -21.87 9.08 -8.44
CA VAL A 504 -22.20 9.72 -9.72
C VAL A 504 -22.70 11.14 -9.47
N ALA A 505 -22.17 12.09 -10.22
CA ALA A 505 -22.73 13.41 -10.42
C ALA A 505 -22.80 13.74 -11.92
N GLU A 506 -23.47 14.83 -12.28
CA GLU A 506 -23.70 15.20 -13.67
C GLU A 506 -23.19 16.60 -13.95
N ILE A 507 -22.49 16.77 -15.08
CA ILE A 507 -22.21 18.07 -15.70
C ILE A 507 -23.18 18.23 -16.87
N THR A 508 -23.89 19.35 -16.95
CA THR A 508 -24.78 19.67 -18.06
C THR A 508 -24.23 20.83 -18.87
N VAL A 509 -24.04 20.62 -20.17
CA VAL A 509 -23.67 21.64 -21.15
C VAL A 509 -24.85 21.87 -22.09
N GLN A 510 -25.18 23.13 -22.35
CA GLN A 510 -26.29 23.47 -23.24
C GLN A 510 -25.79 23.49 -24.69
N VAL A 511 -26.32 22.60 -25.52
CA VAL A 511 -26.11 22.61 -26.98
C VAL A 511 -27.04 23.64 -27.59
N LEU A 512 -26.50 24.55 -28.40
CA LEU A 512 -27.25 25.55 -29.13
C LEU A 512 -27.76 24.91 -30.41
N GLY A 513 -29.06 25.03 -30.66
CA GLY A 513 -29.65 24.50 -31.88
C GLY A 513 -29.80 25.56 -32.95
N ASP A 514 -29.53 25.22 -34.21
CA ASP A 514 -29.88 26.04 -35.35
C ASP A 514 -30.35 25.26 -36.60
N THR A 515 -30.39 25.92 -37.76
CA THR A 515 -30.96 25.36 -39.00
C THR A 515 -29.92 25.10 -40.10
N VAL A 516 -28.64 25.35 -39.81
CA VAL A 516 -27.49 25.07 -40.66
C VAL A 516 -27.17 23.59 -40.50
N GLU A 517 -26.72 22.95 -41.58
CA GLU A 517 -26.25 21.56 -41.53
C GLU A 517 -24.73 21.59 -41.59
N GLU A 518 -24.10 21.18 -40.49
CA GLU A 518 -22.66 21.34 -40.22
C GLU A 518 -21.97 19.98 -40.04
N GLY A 519 -22.77 18.93 -39.81
CA GLY A 519 -22.32 17.57 -39.57
C GLY A 519 -22.14 17.29 -38.07
N ALA A 520 -21.54 16.15 -37.74
CA ALA A 520 -21.23 15.87 -36.35
C ALA A 520 -20.00 16.68 -35.92
N GLU A 521 -20.14 17.39 -34.81
CA GLU A 521 -19.09 18.25 -34.26
C GLU A 521 -18.76 17.88 -32.82
N THR A 522 -17.59 18.28 -32.35
CA THR A 522 -17.10 17.92 -31.02
C THR A 522 -16.51 19.09 -30.27
N PHE A 523 -16.69 19.10 -28.95
CA PHE A 523 -15.96 19.91 -27.97
C PHE A 523 -15.46 19.00 -26.83
N THR A 524 -14.58 19.47 -25.96
CA THR A 524 -14.09 18.70 -24.81
C THR A 524 -14.57 19.28 -23.48
N VAL A 525 -14.69 18.43 -22.47
CA VAL A 525 -14.87 18.79 -21.06
C VAL A 525 -13.69 18.22 -20.29
N THR A 526 -12.90 19.07 -19.65
CA THR A 526 -11.73 18.66 -18.87
C THR A 526 -11.97 18.87 -17.37
N LEU A 527 -11.68 17.86 -16.57
CA LEU A 527 -11.66 17.90 -15.11
C LEU A 527 -10.31 18.42 -14.59
N SER A 528 -10.31 19.18 -13.49
CA SER A 528 -9.10 19.67 -12.82
C SER A 528 -9.30 19.84 -11.31
N ASP A 529 -8.18 20.01 -10.58
CA ASP A 529 -8.17 20.38 -9.16
C ASP A 529 -9.08 19.48 -8.28
N PRO A 530 -8.91 18.14 -8.31
CA PRO A 530 -9.71 17.26 -7.46
C PRO A 530 -9.41 17.55 -5.98
N GLN A 531 -10.44 17.47 -5.14
CA GLN A 531 -10.33 17.55 -3.69
C GLN A 531 -10.94 16.29 -3.10
N LYS A 532 -10.26 15.69 -2.11
CA LYS A 532 -10.64 14.40 -1.51
C LYS A 532 -10.74 13.26 -2.54
N GLY A 533 -9.84 13.27 -3.55
CA GLY A 533 -9.73 12.24 -4.57
C GLY A 533 -8.62 12.55 -5.59
N LEU A 534 -8.39 11.63 -6.53
CA LEU A 534 -7.44 11.72 -7.64
C LEU A 534 -8.17 11.80 -8.98
N LEU A 535 -7.52 12.32 -10.03
CA LEU A 535 -8.06 12.25 -11.39
C LEU A 535 -7.83 10.86 -12.00
N GLY A 536 -8.90 10.26 -12.52
CA GLY A 536 -8.85 9.10 -13.41
C GLY A 536 -8.85 9.56 -14.87
N ASP A 537 -9.91 9.25 -15.62
CA ASP A 537 -10.12 9.84 -16.94
C ASP A 537 -10.66 11.27 -16.80
N ALA A 538 -9.79 12.25 -17.03
CA ALA A 538 -10.08 13.66 -16.81
C ALA A 538 -10.65 14.38 -18.04
N GLU A 539 -10.81 13.72 -19.20
CA GLU A 539 -11.28 14.38 -20.43
C GLU A 539 -12.44 13.61 -21.06
N ALA A 540 -13.56 14.28 -21.26
CA ALA A 540 -14.69 13.76 -22.03
C ALA A 540 -14.87 14.53 -23.34
N THR A 541 -15.24 13.81 -24.39
CA THR A 541 -15.67 14.36 -25.68
C THR A 541 -17.18 14.53 -25.70
N GLY A 542 -17.64 15.76 -25.93
CA GLY A 542 -19.03 16.06 -26.25
C GLY A 542 -19.26 16.01 -27.75
N THR A 543 -20.16 15.14 -28.24
CA THR A 543 -20.53 15.07 -29.67
C THR A 543 -21.90 15.70 -29.92
N ILE A 544 -21.94 16.77 -30.72
CA ILE A 544 -23.16 17.38 -31.22
C ILE A 544 -23.51 16.75 -32.58
N ARG A 545 -24.78 16.39 -32.77
CA ARG A 545 -25.30 15.85 -34.03
C ARG A 545 -26.41 16.75 -34.55
N ASP A 546 -26.37 17.10 -35.82
CA ASP A 546 -27.49 17.82 -36.46
C ASP A 546 -28.81 17.07 -36.31
N ALA A 547 -29.88 17.81 -36.04
CA ALA A 547 -31.22 17.29 -36.27
C ALA A 547 -31.39 17.03 -37.77
N GLN A 548 -31.57 15.77 -38.16
CA GLN A 548 -32.02 15.50 -39.53
C GLN A 548 -33.34 16.24 -39.76
N SER A 549 -33.33 17.20 -40.69
CA SER A 549 -34.56 17.80 -41.16
C SER A 549 -35.44 16.69 -41.74
N ASP A 550 -36.47 16.29 -41.01
CA ASP A 550 -37.57 15.49 -41.56
C ASP A 550 -38.30 16.38 -42.56
N ALA A 551 -37.75 16.50 -43.77
CA ALA A 551 -38.42 17.02 -44.93
C ALA A 551 -39.57 16.05 -45.25
N ALA A 552 -40.72 16.27 -44.63
CA ALA A 552 -41.97 15.66 -45.03
C ALA A 552 -42.13 15.81 -46.55
N PRO A 553 -42.31 14.73 -47.33
CA PRO A 553 -42.52 14.88 -48.76
C PRO A 553 -43.92 15.47 -48.99
N GLY A 554 -43.98 16.79 -49.11
CA GLY A 554 -45.17 17.52 -49.56
C GLY A 554 -45.29 17.47 -51.08
N GLY A 555 -46.38 16.89 -51.60
CA GLY A 555 -46.68 16.98 -53.04
C GLY A 555 -47.84 16.12 -53.55
N ALA A 556 -49.05 16.67 -53.46
CA ALA A 556 -50.34 16.33 -54.10
C ALA A 556 -50.42 15.32 -55.27
N GLY A 557 -51.34 14.36 -55.08
CA GLY A 557 -52.32 13.73 -55.99
C GLY A 557 -52.20 13.75 -57.53
N ASP A 558 -52.35 12.56 -58.11
CA ASP A 558 -53.40 12.30 -59.11
C ASP A 558 -53.84 10.82 -59.05
N GLY A 559 -55.12 10.56 -59.29
CA GLY A 559 -55.74 9.25 -59.11
C GLY A 559 -55.69 8.35 -60.35
N ASP A 560 -55.66 7.03 -60.13
CA ASP A 560 -56.52 6.13 -60.87
C ASP A 560 -56.76 4.85 -60.05
N GLY A 561 -58.00 4.37 -60.09
CA GLY A 561 -58.47 3.26 -59.28
C GLY A 561 -58.22 1.91 -59.94
N ALA A 562 -57.85 0.91 -59.13
CA ALA A 562 -58.15 -0.48 -59.44
C ALA A 562 -58.32 -1.32 -58.17
N VAL A 563 -59.51 -1.91 -58.07
CA VAL A 563 -60.00 -2.84 -57.06
C VAL A 563 -59.17 -4.14 -57.04
N ARG A 564 -58.86 -4.67 -55.85
CA ARG A 564 -58.93 -6.11 -55.49
C ARG A 564 -58.53 -6.39 -54.03
N GLU A 565 -59.47 -6.92 -53.25
CA GLU A 565 -59.22 -7.81 -52.11
C GLU A 565 -59.50 -9.28 -52.53
N PRO A 566 -59.27 -10.30 -51.69
CA PRO A 566 -58.03 -10.65 -50.97
C PRO A 566 -57.66 -12.13 -51.26
N ALA A 567 -56.49 -12.60 -50.81
CA ALA A 567 -56.19 -14.03 -50.75
C ALA A 567 -55.55 -14.45 -49.41
N PRO A 568 -55.84 -15.67 -48.91
CA PRO A 568 -55.75 -16.06 -47.50
C PRO A 568 -54.39 -16.71 -47.13
N PRO A 569 -54.14 -17.05 -45.84
CA PRO A 569 -52.82 -17.33 -45.29
C PRO A 569 -52.50 -18.83 -45.21
N LEU A 570 -51.21 -19.21 -45.22
CA LEU A 570 -50.67 -20.51 -44.77
C LEU A 570 -49.13 -20.39 -44.53
N PRO A 571 -48.47 -21.28 -43.76
CA PRO A 571 -48.51 -21.36 -42.30
C PRO A 571 -47.08 -21.36 -41.67
N ALA A 572 -47.05 -21.38 -40.34
CA ALA A 572 -45.86 -21.41 -39.49
C ALA A 572 -45.04 -22.71 -39.55
N THR A 573 -43.72 -22.57 -39.41
CA THR A 573 -42.76 -23.48 -38.75
C THR A 573 -41.55 -22.62 -38.36
N GLY A 574 -40.99 -22.58 -37.15
CA GLY A 574 -41.17 -23.28 -35.89
C GLY A 574 -39.92 -23.00 -35.03
N GLY A 575 -40.10 -22.83 -33.71
CA GLY A 575 -39.05 -22.76 -32.68
C GLY A 575 -38.55 -21.35 -32.36
N GLY A 576 -38.86 -20.69 -31.25
CA GLY A 576 -39.39 -21.14 -29.97
C GLY A 576 -38.27 -21.29 -28.94
N LEU A 577 -37.90 -20.19 -28.26
CA LEU A 577 -37.41 -20.24 -26.89
C LEU A 577 -38.22 -19.27 -26.02
N LEU A 578 -38.55 -19.76 -24.85
CA LEU A 578 -39.65 -19.40 -23.97
C LEU A 578 -39.18 -18.39 -22.92
N TRP A 579 -39.87 -17.25 -22.81
CA TRP A 579 -39.79 -16.39 -21.63
C TRP A 579 -40.83 -16.86 -20.62
N VAL A 580 -40.40 -17.20 -19.40
CA VAL A 580 -41.30 -17.37 -18.25
C VAL A 580 -41.01 -16.23 -17.29
N THR A 581 -41.98 -15.32 -17.15
CA THR A 581 -42.07 -14.40 -16.01
C THR A 581 -43.02 -14.99 -14.97
N LEU A 582 -42.59 -15.00 -13.72
CA LEU A 582 -43.47 -15.13 -12.56
C LEU A 582 -42.88 -14.25 -11.45
N GLY A 583 -43.71 -13.31 -10.97
CA GLY A 583 -43.28 -12.25 -10.07
C GLY A 583 -43.35 -12.59 -8.59
N GLY A 584 -42.69 -11.71 -7.83
CA GLY A 584 -42.96 -11.36 -6.44
C GLY A 584 -42.56 -12.39 -5.38
N VAL A 585 -41.51 -12.11 -4.62
CA VAL A 585 -41.57 -11.45 -3.29
C VAL A 585 -40.16 -10.93 -2.97
N LEU A 586 -40.09 -9.64 -2.64
CA LEU A 586 -38.90 -8.95 -2.19
C LEU A 586 -38.66 -9.29 -0.71
N LEU A 587 -37.55 -9.96 -0.40
CA LEU A 587 -36.96 -9.94 0.94
C LEU A 587 -35.53 -9.45 0.77
N ALA A 588 -35.26 -8.25 1.28
CA ALA A 588 -33.93 -7.66 1.32
C ALA A 588 -33.05 -8.47 2.29
N ALA A 589 -31.94 -8.97 1.77
CA ALA A 589 -30.77 -9.35 2.54
C ALA A 589 -29.59 -8.62 1.91
N THR A 590 -29.22 -7.50 2.49
CA THR A 590 -27.94 -6.82 2.25
C THR A 590 -26.85 -7.69 2.86
N GLY A 591 -26.03 -8.27 2.01
CA GLY A 591 -24.90 -9.11 2.36
C GLY A 591 -24.04 -9.26 1.12
N GLY A 592 -23.36 -8.17 0.76
CA GLY A 592 -22.33 -8.20 -0.27
C GLY A 592 -21.19 -9.08 0.21
N LEU A 593 -21.12 -10.32 -0.27
CA LEU A 593 -19.88 -11.07 -0.26
C LEU A 593 -18.93 -10.38 -1.25
N ARG A 594 -18.09 -9.46 -0.78
CA ARG A 594 -16.81 -9.18 -1.44
C ARG A 594 -16.00 -10.47 -1.32
N ARG A 595 -15.48 -10.95 -2.46
CA ARG A 595 -14.59 -12.10 -2.51
C ARG A 595 -13.34 -11.72 -1.72
N ARG A 596 -13.07 -12.42 -0.62
CA ARG A 596 -11.71 -12.56 -0.09
C ARG A 596 -10.81 -12.97 -1.25
N ARG A 597 -9.97 -12.06 -1.74
CA ARG A 597 -8.73 -12.46 -2.37
C ARG A 597 -7.83 -12.81 -1.19
N ARG A 598 -7.59 -14.11 -1.08
CA ARG A 598 -6.61 -14.72 -0.18
C ARG A 598 -5.33 -14.88 -0.98
#